data_AF-X0U3U3-F1
#
_entry.id   AF-X0U3U3-F1
#
_cell.length_a   1.000
_cell.length_b   1.000
_cell.length_c   1.000
_cell.angle_alpha   90.00
_cell.angle_beta   90.00
_cell.angle_gamma   90.00
#
_symmetry.space_group_name_H-M   'P 1'
#
loop_
_entity.id
_entity.type
_entity.pdbx_description
1 polymer ?
#
loop_
_entity_poly.entity_id
_entity_poly.type
_entity_poly.pdbx_seq_one_letter_code
_entity_poly.pdbx_strand_id
1 'polypeptide(L)' 'GTAITVATVDCLRGTYEIDAVHVVHDFGNSMNPIIDKGQTEGGIVQGIGWMTMEELCY' A
#
# COMPACT_ATOMS: atom_id res chain seq x y z
N GLY A 1 7.52 11.15 -1.55
CA GLY A 1 7.02 10.60 -0.28
C GLY A 1 7.84 9.39 0.12
N THR A 2 7.58 8.86 1.32
CA THR A 2 8.24 7.67 1.88
C THR A 2 7.17 6.84 2.60
N ALA A 3 7.32 5.53 2.57
CA ALA A 3 6.45 4.60 3.27
C ALA A 3 7.27 3.55 4.04
N ILE A 4 6.70 3.09 5.16
CA ILE A 4 7.12 1.92 5.92
C ILE A 4 5.91 0.99 5.98
N THR A 5 6.11 -0.25 5.55
CA THR A 5 5.09 -1.30 5.63
C THR A 5 5.59 -2.40 6.55
N VAL A 6 4.76 -2.79 7.51
CA VAL A 6 5.03 -3.88 8.44
C VAL A 6 4.10 -5.03 8.10
N ALA A 7 4.66 -6.23 8.01
CA ALA A 7 3.90 -7.43 7.69
C ALA A 7 4.37 -8.61 8.53
N THR A 8 3.41 -9.42 8.97
CA THR A 8 3.64 -10.70 9.62
C THR A 8 3.51 -11.81 8.59
N VAL A 9 4.52 -12.68 8.50
CA VAL A 9 4.59 -13.75 7.49
C VAL A 9 4.53 -15.12 8.16
N ASP A 10 3.60 -15.96 7.70
CA ASP A 10 3.62 -17.39 8.02
C ASP A 10 4.62 -18.09 7.11
N CYS A 11 5.81 -18.36 7.64
CA CYS A 11 6.90 -19.00 6.90
C CYS A 11 6.62 -20.46 6.49
N LEU A 12 5.60 -21.12 7.06
CA LEU A 12 5.23 -22.49 6.68
C LEU A 12 4.21 -22.50 5.54
N ARG A 13 3.23 -21.58 5.59
CA ARG A 13 2.15 -21.50 4.59
C ARG A 13 2.43 -20.56 3.44
N GLY A 14 3.41 -19.67 3.58
CA GLY A 14 3.71 -18.64 2.59
C GLY A 14 2.67 -17.51 2.52
N THR A 15 1.79 -17.42 3.51
CA THR A 15 0.78 -16.35 3.62
C THR A 15 1.30 -15.20 4.48
N TYR A 16 0.73 -14.01 4.34
CA TYR A 16 1.10 -12.85 5.14
C TYR A 16 -0.12 -12.00 5.49
N GLU A 17 -0.01 -11.21 6.55
CA GLU A 17 -0.92 -10.12 6.89
C GLU A 17 -0.14 -8.80 6.91
N ILE A 18 -0.74 -7.74 6.36
CA ILE A 18 -0.19 -6.38 6.46
C ILE A 18 -0.67 -5.78 7.78
N ASP A 19 0.24 -5.61 8.73
CA ASP A 19 -0.08 -5.13 10.08
C ASP A 19 -0.25 -3.61 10.12
N ALA A 20 0.61 -2.90 9.38
CA ALA A 20 0.60 -1.45 9.34
C ALA A 20 1.24 -0.90 8.07
N VAL A 21 0.74 0.27 7.63
CA VAL A 21 1.39 1.12 6.63
C VAL A 21 1.49 2.54 7.20
N HIS A 22 2.72 3.03 7.33
CA HIS A 22 3.00 4.42 7.69
C HIS A 22 3.54 5.13 6.45
N VAL A 23 2.84 6.17 6.00
CA VAL A 23 3.21 6.90 4.80
C VAL A 23 3.24 8.40 5.06
N VAL A 24 4.24 9.06 4.48
CA VAL A 24 4.30 10.51 4.36
C VAL A 24 4.46 10.86 2.89
N HIS A 25 3.60 11.73 2.40
CA HIS A 25 3.65 12.21 1.03
C HIS A 25 3.49 13.72 1.02
N ASP A 26 4.34 14.39 0.25
CA ASP A 26 4.27 15.83 0.05
C ASP A 26 3.38 16.09 -1.17
N PHE A 27 2.20 16.66 -0.95
CA PHE A 27 1.26 17.05 -2.00
C PHE A 27 1.45 18.49 -2.48
N GLY A 28 2.45 19.21 -1.96
CA GLY A 28 2.57 20.66 -2.13
C GLY A 28 1.30 21.37 -1.67
N ASN A 29 0.76 22.24 -2.53
CA ASN A 29 -0.52 22.90 -2.28
C ASN A 29 -1.68 22.01 -2.75
N SER A 30 -2.11 21.11 -1.87
CA SER A 30 -3.27 20.24 -2.09
C SER A 30 -4.50 21.05 -2.51
N MET A 31 -5.10 20.66 -3.64
CA MET A 31 -6.35 21.26 -4.12
C MET A 31 -7.56 20.75 -3.34
N ASN A 32 -7.54 19.46 -2.99
CA ASN A 32 -8.55 18.81 -2.18
C ASN A 32 -7.93 17.71 -1.32
N PRO A 33 -7.68 17.95 -0.03
CA PRO A 33 -7.00 17.00 0.85
C PRO A 33 -7.71 15.66 0.99
N ILE A 34 -9.04 15.62 0.85
CA ILE A 34 -9.82 14.38 0.96
C ILE A 34 -9.57 13.50 -0.26
N ILE A 35 -9.54 14.10 -1.46
CA ILE A 35 -9.24 13.38 -2.70
C ILE A 35 -7.80 12.88 -2.68
N ASP A 36 -6.84 13.74 -2.31
CA ASP A 36 -5.42 13.37 -2.27
C ASP A 36 -5.17 12.20 -1.30
N LYS A 37 -5.82 12.24 -0.14
CA LYS A 37 -5.78 11.13 0.82
C LYS A 37 -6.35 9.84 0.22
N GLY A 38 -7.52 9.90 -0.41
CA GLY A 38 -8.14 8.73 -1.05
C GLY A 38 -7.29 8.15 -2.18
N GLN A 39 -6.66 9.01 -3.00
CA GLN A 39 -5.73 8.58 -4.05
C GLN A 39 -4.49 7.89 -3.45
N THR A 40 -4.00 8.40 -2.32
CA THR A 40 -2.84 7.81 -1.63
C THR A 40 -3.16 6.44 -1.07
N GLU A 41 -4.29 6.30 -0.37
CA GLU A 41 -4.74 5.03 0.20
C GLU A 41 -5.00 4.00 -0.91
N GLY A 42 -5.71 4.39 -1.97
CA GLY A 42 -5.98 3.54 -3.12
C GLY A 42 -4.70 3.08 -3.83
N GLY A 43 -3.79 4.02 -4.11
CA GLY A 43 -2.51 3.70 -4.75
C GLY A 43 -1.63 2.77 -3.92
N ILE A 44 -1.62 2.93 -2.60
CA ILE A 44 -0.90 2.02 -1.69
C ILE A 44 -1.48 0.62 -1.76
N VAL A 45 -2.80 0.46 -1.60
CA VAL A 45 -3.44 -0.86 -1.59
C VAL A 45 -3.30 -1.55 -2.95
N GLN A 46 -3.48 -0.81 -4.05
CA GLN A 46 -3.26 -1.34 -5.40
C GLN A 46 -1.80 -1.77 -5.62
N GLY A 47 -0.83 -0.96 -5.18
CA GLY A 47 0.59 -1.32 -5.28
C GLY A 47 0.95 -2.55 -4.46
N ILE A 48 0.37 -2.70 -3.26
CA ILE A 48 0.52 -3.92 -2.46
C ILE A 48 -0.02 -5.12 -3.23
N GLY A 49 -1.25 -5.05 -3.74
CA GLY A 49 -1.87 -6.12 -4.52
C GLY A 49 -1.02 -6.54 -5.71
N TRP A 50 -0.56 -5.58 -6.49
CA TRP A 50 0.29 -5.84 -7.65
C TRP A 50 1.60 -6.55 -7.28
N MET A 51 2.27 -6.15 -6.20
CA MET A 51 3.58 -6.71 -5.83
C MET A 51 3.49 -8.07 -5.14
N THR A 52 2.32 -8.46 -4.62
CA THR A 52 2.24 -9.56 -3.65
C THR A 52 1.08 -10.54 -3.85
N MET A 53 0.08 -10.21 -4.68
CA MET A 53 -1.12 -11.04 -4.87
C MET A 53 -1.47 -11.25 -6.34
N GLU A 54 -1.34 -10.22 -7.17
CA GLU A 54 -1.82 -10.28 -8.56
C GLU A 54 -0.90 -11.14 -9.44
N GLU A 55 -1.49 -12.12 -10.12
CA GLU A 55 -0.81 -13.02 -11.05
C GLU A 55 -1.64 -13.14 -12.33
N LEU A 56 -1.04 -12.84 -13.48
CA LEU A 56 -1.66 -13.04 -14.79
C LEU A 56 -1.23 -14.39 -15.36
N CYS A 57 -2.14 -15.36 -15.33
CA CYS A 57 -1.92 -16.69 -15.93
C CYS A 57 -2.55 -16.74 -17.33
N TYR A 58 -1.75 -17.12 -18.32
CA TYR A 58 -2.16 -17.27 -19.73
C TYR A 58 -2.35 -18.75 -20.10
#